data_AF-A0A5B7K978-F1
#
_entry.id   AF-A0A5B7K978-F1
#
_cell.length_a   1.000
_cell.length_b   1.000
_cell.length_c   1.000
_cell.angle_alpha   90.00
_cell.angle_beta   90.00
_cell.angle_gamma   90.00
#
_symmetry.space_group_name_H-M   'P 1'
#
loop_
_entity.id
_entity.type
_entity.pdbx_description
1 polymer ?
#
loop_
_entity_poly.entity_id
_entity_poly.type
_entity_poly.pdbx_seq_one_letter_code
_entity_poly.pdbx_strand_id
1 'polypeptide(L)'
;MDVQEAACAWVLHRRLKRRKRRERRHLIHPILQDRLTHGMFATLYPSLREHEAKFLNYFRMSVKSFDDLLGLIQEEISSTNKLCACYARKIP
;
A
#
# COMPACT_ATOMS: atom_id res chain seq x y z
N MET A 1 -31.12 12.35 32.54
CA MET A 1 -30.86 12.03 31.13
C MET A 1 -32.18 12.03 30.43
N ASP A 2 -32.51 13.15 29.80
CA ASP A 2 -33.77 13.31 29.09
C ASP A 2 -33.78 12.39 27.86
N VAL A 3 -34.94 11.85 27.49
CA VAL A 3 -35.08 10.95 26.32
C VAL A 3 -34.58 11.66 25.05
N GLN A 4 -34.76 12.97 25.00
CA GLN A 4 -34.28 13.85 23.94
C GLN A 4 -32.75 13.92 23.89
N GLU A 5 -32.09 14.03 25.04
CA GLU A 5 -30.62 14.04 25.15
C GLU A 5 -30.03 12.69 24.72
N ALA A 6 -30.66 11.58 25.13
CA ALA A 6 -30.25 10.23 24.75
C ALA A 6 -30.42 10.00 23.23
N ALA A 7 -31.52 10.46 22.64
CA ALA A 7 -31.74 10.39 21.19
C ALA A 7 -30.71 11.22 20.41
N CYS A 8 -30.44 12.45 20.86
CA CYS A 8 -29.41 13.32 20.27
C CYS A 8 -28.01 12.70 20.33
N ALA A 9 -27.62 12.16 21.49
CA ALA A 9 -26.35 11.45 21.66
C ALA A 9 -26.24 10.23 20.74
N TRP A 10 -27.31 9.45 20.59
CA TRP A 10 -27.33 8.28 19.70
C TRP A 10 -27.15 8.67 18.21
N VAL A 11 -27.82 9.74 17.76
CA VAL A 11 -27.67 10.25 16.39
C VAL A 11 -26.24 10.71 16.12
N LEU A 12 -25.65 11.47 17.06
CA LEU A 12 -24.25 11.93 16.99
C LEU A 12 -23.26 10.77 16.93
N HIS A 13 -23.41 9.80 17.83
CA HIS A 13 -22.60 8.58 17.85
C HIS A 13 -22.70 7.81 16.52
N ARG A 14 -23.91 7.67 15.98
CA ARG A 14 -24.13 7.00 14.68
C ARG A 14 -23.46 7.74 13.53
N ARG A 15 -23.50 9.07 13.50
CA ARG A 15 -22.82 9.91 12.50
C ARG A 15 -21.30 9.77 12.57
N LEU A 16 -20.73 9.87 13.77
CA LEU A 16 -19.28 9.72 13.99
C LEU A 16 -18.78 8.32 13.61
N LYS A 17 -19.54 7.26 13.95
CA LYS A 17 -19.22 5.88 13.58
C LYS A 17 -19.26 5.67 12.07
N ARG A 18 -20.23 6.26 11.37
CA ARG A 18 -20.30 6.25 9.89
C ARG A 18 -19.13 6.99 9.27
N ARG A 19 -18.71 8.14 9.83
CA ARG A 19 -17.55 8.90 9.35
C ARG A 19 -16.26 8.10 9.49
N LYS A 20 -16.01 7.52 10.67
CA LYS A 20 -14.84 6.65 10.91
C LYS A 20 -14.81 5.43 9.97
N ARG A 21 -15.96 4.80 9.69
CA ARG A 21 -16.06 3.72 8.70
C ARG A 21 -15.74 4.20 7.28
N ARG A 22 -16.18 5.41 6.93
CA ARG A 22 -15.89 6.03 5.63
C ARG A 22 -14.42 6.38 5.45
N GLU A 23 -13.76 6.85 6.51
CA GLU A 23 -12.32 7.17 6.51
C GLU A 23 -11.48 5.88 6.41
N ARG A 24 -11.90 4.80 7.08
CA ARG A 24 -11.24 3.47 7.03
C ARG A 24 -11.75 2.57 5.90
N ARG A 25 -12.30 3.15 4.82
CA ARG A 25 -12.93 2.37 3.73
C ARG A 25 -11.93 1.46 3.03
N HIS A 26 -10.69 1.92 2.90
CA HIS A 26 -9.65 1.18 2.21
C HIS A 26 -8.39 1.19 3.07
N LEU A 27 -7.92 0.00 3.46
CA LEU A 27 -6.58 -0.15 4.05
C LEU A 27 -5.51 -0.07 2.96
N ILE A 28 -5.82 -0.56 1.76
CA ILE A 28 -5.06 -0.37 0.53
C ILE A 28 -6.02 0.27 -0.48
N HIS A 29 -5.67 1.45 -0.98
CA HIS A 29 -6.51 2.18 -1.93
C HIS A 29 -6.69 1.36 -3.24
N PRO A 30 -7.88 1.32 -3.88
CA PRO A 30 -8.10 0.56 -5.11
C PRO A 30 -7.08 0.81 -6.22
N ILE A 31 -6.62 2.05 -6.37
CA ILE A 31 -5.53 2.43 -7.31
C ILE A 31 -4.25 1.59 -7.10
N LEU A 32 -3.99 1.14 -5.87
CA LEU A 32 -2.81 0.33 -5.54
C LEU A 32 -3.03 -1.17 -5.74
N GLN A 33 -4.25 -1.63 -6.02
CA GLN A 33 -4.53 -3.05 -6.30
C GLN A 33 -3.83 -3.49 -7.59
N ASP A 34 -3.85 -2.63 -8.60
CA ASP A 34 -3.25 -2.88 -9.91
C ASP A 34 -1.76 -2.46 -9.98
N ARG A 35 -1.09 -2.31 -8.83
CA ARG A 35 0.33 -1.91 -8.79
C ARG A 35 1.23 -2.94 -9.49
N LEU A 36 0.88 -4.22 -9.47
CA LEU A 36 1.69 -5.25 -10.14
C LEU A 36 1.50 -5.26 -11.66
N THR A 37 0.40 -4.71 -12.18
CA THR A 37 0.11 -4.65 -13.61
C THR A 37 0.52 -3.33 -14.23
N HIS A 38 0.25 -2.21 -13.55
CA HIS A 38 0.49 -0.87 -14.10
C HIS A 38 1.57 -0.09 -13.34
N GLY A 39 2.05 -0.60 -12.21
CA GLY A 39 3.02 0.10 -11.38
C GLY A 39 4.34 0.25 -12.11
N MET A 40 4.95 1.43 -11.94
CA MET A 40 6.22 1.79 -12.58
C MET A 40 7.33 0.78 -12.28
N PHE A 41 7.36 0.20 -11.08
CA PHE A 41 8.33 -0.87 -10.79
C PHE A 41 8.08 -2.13 -11.64
N ALA A 42 6.83 -2.55 -11.83
CA ALA A 42 6.54 -3.76 -12.61
C ALA A 42 6.77 -3.54 -14.12
N THR A 43 6.47 -2.33 -14.63
CA THR A 43 6.50 -2.04 -16.07
C THR A 43 7.83 -1.46 -16.55
N LEU A 44 8.45 -0.56 -15.78
CA LEU A 44 9.64 0.18 -16.21
C LEU A 44 10.96 -0.44 -15.74
N TYR A 45 10.98 -1.08 -14.56
CA TYR A 45 12.21 -1.63 -13.98
C TYR A 45 12.94 -2.62 -14.90
N PRO A 46 12.27 -3.59 -15.57
CA PRO A 46 12.94 -4.53 -16.46
C PRO A 46 13.66 -3.81 -17.60
N SER A 47 12.99 -2.84 -18.24
CA SER A 47 13.58 -2.05 -19.32
C SER A 47 14.72 -1.14 -18.86
N LEU A 48 14.69 -0.65 -17.61
CA LEU A 48 15.80 0.10 -17.05
C LEU A 48 17.03 -0.78 -16.81
N ARG A 49 16.85 -2.03 -16.37
CA ARG A 49 17.96 -2.97 -16.10
C ARG A 49 18.77 -3.28 -17.35
N GLU A 50 18.15 -3.27 -18.53
CA GLU A 50 18.81 -3.47 -19.83
C GLU A 50 19.66 -2.25 -20.27
N HIS A 51 19.46 -1.09 -19.63
CA HIS A 51 20.08 0.17 -20.01
C HIS A 51 20.80 0.83 -18.82
N GLU A 52 22.03 0.42 -18.55
CA GLU A 52 22.78 0.82 -17.35
C GLU A 52 22.87 2.35 -17.15
N ALA A 53 23.13 3.13 -18.20
CA ALA A 53 23.17 4.60 -18.09
C ALA A 53 21.82 5.20 -17.67
N LYS A 54 20.71 4.66 -18.17
CA LYS A 54 19.36 5.09 -17.77
C LYS A 54 19.04 4.61 -16.35
N PHE A 55 19.42 3.39 -16.01
CA PHE A 55 19.29 2.86 -14.66
C PHE A 55 20.00 3.74 -13.63
N LEU A 56 21.26 4.11 -13.90
CA LEU A 56 22.06 4.97 -13.04
C LEU A 56 21.43 6.36 -12.88
N ASN A 57 20.92 6.96 -13.96
CA ASN A 57 20.24 8.26 -13.88
C ASN A 57 18.94 8.20 -13.08
N TYR A 58 18.20 7.10 -13.21
CA TYR A 58 16.92 6.90 -12.54
C TYR A 58 17.09 6.56 -11.05
N PHE A 59 17.85 5.52 -10.73
CA PHE A 59 18.05 5.01 -9.37
C PHE A 59 19.20 5.70 -8.63
N ARG A 60 20.04 6.48 -9.31
CA ARG A 60 21.26 7.12 -8.76
C ARG A 60 22.28 6.12 -8.20
N MET A 61 22.23 4.88 -8.67
CA MET A 61 23.17 3.81 -8.34
C MET A 61 23.29 2.81 -9.50
N SER A 62 24.41 2.08 -9.55
CA SER A 62 24.59 1.00 -10.52
C SER A 62 23.64 -0.16 -10.21
N VAL A 63 23.37 -0.99 -11.22
CA VAL A 63 22.57 -2.21 -11.06
C VAL A 63 23.18 -3.12 -9.99
N LYS A 64 24.52 -3.24 -9.98
CA LYS A 64 25.25 -4.04 -8.99
C LYS A 64 25.04 -3.53 -7.57
N SER A 65 25.25 -2.23 -7.34
CA SER A 65 25.06 -1.63 -6.02
C SER A 65 23.62 -1.73 -5.52
N PHE A 66 22.66 -1.68 -6.45
CA PHE A 66 21.26 -1.91 -6.13
C PHE A 66 21.01 -3.36 -5.66
N ASP A 67 21.55 -4.34 -6.39
CA ASP A 67 21.41 -5.76 -6.04
C ASP A 67 22.12 -6.11 -4.73
N ASP A 68 23.30 -5.54 -4.49
CA ASP A 68 24.04 -5.69 -3.23
C ASP A 68 23.21 -5.14 -2.06
N LEU A 69 22.65 -3.92 -2.21
CA LEU A 69 21.79 -3.33 -1.20
C LEU A 69 20.53 -4.15 -0.97
N LEU A 70 19.90 -4.63 -2.05
CA LEU A 70 18.72 -5.48 -1.97
C LEU A 70 19.03 -6.75 -1.19
N GLY A 71 20.16 -7.41 -1.46
CA GLY A 71 20.58 -8.61 -0.75
C GLY A 71 20.73 -8.41 0.77
N LEU A 72 21.16 -7.22 1.21
CA LEU A 72 21.28 -6.90 2.63
C LEU A 72 19.94 -6.74 3.34
N ILE A 73 18.95 -6.12 2.67
CA ILE A 73 17.67 -5.77 3.29
C ILE A 73 16.54 -6.74 2.95
N GLN A 74 16.70 -7.60 1.94
CA GLN A 74 15.64 -8.45 1.39
C GLN A 74 15.02 -9.35 2.44
N GLU A 75 15.82 -9.92 3.35
CA GLU A 75 15.33 -10.78 4.42
C GLU A 75 14.43 -10.03 5.40
N GLU A 76 14.80 -8.82 5.78
CA GLU A 76 14.03 -7.98 6.71
C GLU A 76 12.70 -7.52 6.10
N ILE A 77 12.73 -7.07 4.83
CA ILE A 77 11.55 -6.53 4.15
C ILE A 77 10.59 -7.63 3.69
N SER A 78 11.10 -8.83 3.36
CA SER A 78 10.27 -9.96 2.91
C SER A 78 9.46 -10.56 4.05
N SER A 79 9.99 -10.58 5.28
CA SER A 79 9.28 -11.11 6.45
C SER A 79 8.02 -10.29 6.80
N THR A 80 8.03 -9.00 6.48
CA THR A 80 6.96 -8.04 6.81
C THR A 80 5.76 -8.10 5.84
N ASN A 81 5.93 -8.71 4.66
CA ASN A 81 4.89 -8.77 3.61
C ASN A 81 3.74 -9.76 3.87
N LYS A 82 3.69 -10.41 5.04
CA LYS A 82 2.56 -11.27 5.42
C LYS A 82 1.23 -10.53 5.57
N LEU A 83 1.25 -9.20 5.68
CA LEU A 83 0.03 -8.39 5.76
C LEU A 83 -0.80 -8.41 4.47
N CYS A 84 -0.19 -8.64 3.30
CA CYS A 84 -0.90 -8.66 2.01
C CYS A 84 -1.57 -10.01 1.69
N ALA A 85 -1.07 -11.13 2.21
CA ALA A 85 -1.65 -12.46 1.98
C ALA A 85 -3.06 -12.63 2.59
N CYS A 86 -3.43 -11.79 3.55
CA CYS A 86 -4.73 -11.81 4.21
C CYS A 86 -5.84 -11.04 3.45
N TYR A 87 -5.49 -10.18 2.47
CA TYR A 87 -6.47 -9.37 1.74
C TYR A 87 -6.92 -9.94 0.39
N ALA A 88 -6.16 -10.87 -0.19
CA ALA A 88 -6.56 -11.58 -1.42
C ALA A 88 -7.73 -12.57 -1.23
N ARG A 89 -8.16 -12.85 0.01
CA ARG A 89 -9.25 -13.79 0.34
C ARG A 89 -10.60 -13.15 0.70
N LYS A 90 -10.80 -11.87 0.36
CA LYS A 90 -12.09 -11.18 0.51
C LYS A 90 -12.53 -10.55 -0.80
N ILE A 91 -12.74 -11.41 -1.80
CA ILE A 91 -13.56 -11.11 -2.96
C ILE A 91 -14.81 -12.00 -2.79
N PRO A 92 -16.00 -11.47 -2.46
CA PRO A 92 -17.25 -12.12 -2.83
C PRO A 92 -17.47 -12.03 -4.35
#